data_AF-A0A6I4NRV6-F1
#
_entry.id   AF-A0A6I4NRV6-F1
#
_cell.length_a   1.000
_cell.length_b   1.000
_cell.length_c   1.000
_cell.angle_alpha   90.00
_cell.angle_beta   90.00
_cell.angle_gamma   90.00
#
_symmetry.space_group_name_H-M   'P 1'
#
loop_
_entity.id
_entity.type
_entity.pdbx_description
1 polymer ?
#
loop_
_entity_poly.entity_id
_entity_poly.type
_entity_poly.pdbx_seq_one_letter_code
_entity_poly.pdbx_strand_id
1 'polypeptide(L)'
;MAERRRGAVRNEAARLAILEATATLFAERGYDHLSIEGIAAQAGVAKQTVYRWWPGKSALIADCLLEGMLLPVDLRVLPDSGDLRADITTWLDTVVGLLESPSAQGLFRSLLAASSADETVGQRLRDGIAEPALFADRLRAAADSGEIRADLRLDLVPEGLIGPLMFRALNRVPAEPGYAAALVALVLGPRPAPPTS
;
A
#
# COMPACT_ATOMS: atom_id res chain seq x y z
N MET A 1 36.24 11.07 -13.20
CA MET A 1 35.19 10.76 -12.19
C MET A 1 33.99 11.73 -12.21
N ALA A 2 34.16 13.03 -12.50
CA ALA A 2 33.07 14.00 -12.47
C ALA A 2 31.95 13.77 -13.51
N GLU A 3 32.28 13.18 -14.67
CA GLU A 3 31.33 12.95 -15.77
C GLU A 3 30.41 11.76 -15.52
N ARG A 4 30.92 10.67 -14.91
CA ARG A 4 30.09 9.55 -14.41
C ARG A 4 29.14 10.01 -13.30
N ARG A 5 29.58 10.91 -12.41
CA ARG A 5 28.76 11.45 -11.31
C ARG A 5 27.63 12.35 -11.83
N ARG A 6 27.90 13.21 -12.82
CA ARG A 6 26.88 14.03 -13.49
C ARG A 6 25.87 13.19 -14.28
N GLY A 7 26.33 12.13 -14.94
CA GLY A 7 25.46 11.16 -15.60
C GLY A 7 24.48 10.50 -14.64
N ALA A 8 24.95 10.01 -13.49
CA ALA A 8 24.10 9.40 -12.47
C ALA A 8 23.08 10.37 -11.85
N VAL A 9 23.48 11.62 -11.57
CA VAL A 9 22.58 12.65 -11.02
C VAL A 9 21.48 13.02 -12.02
N ARG A 10 21.82 13.23 -13.30
CA ARG A 10 20.83 13.50 -14.35
C ARG A 10 19.90 12.29 -14.58
N ASN A 11 20.43 11.09 -14.35
CA ASN A 11 19.68 9.86 -14.48
C ASN A 11 18.60 9.74 -13.40
N GLU A 12 18.95 10.02 -12.16
CA GLU A 12 18.02 9.99 -11.03
C GLU A 12 16.97 11.10 -11.11
N ALA A 13 17.36 12.32 -11.52
CA ALA A 13 16.41 13.42 -11.72
C ALA A 13 15.32 13.06 -12.75
N ALA A 14 15.70 12.36 -13.84
CA ALA A 14 14.73 11.88 -14.82
C ALA A 14 13.82 10.76 -14.26
N ARG A 15 14.37 9.86 -13.43
CA ARG A 15 13.58 8.82 -12.75
C ARG A 15 12.51 9.45 -11.86
N LEU A 16 12.90 10.40 -11.00
CA LEU A 16 11.99 11.11 -10.09
C LEU A 16 10.94 11.91 -10.85
N ALA A 17 11.32 12.65 -11.91
CA ALA A 17 10.35 13.39 -12.72
C ALA A 17 9.27 12.49 -13.36
N ILE A 18 9.65 11.27 -13.77
CA ILE A 18 8.69 10.28 -14.32
C ILE A 18 7.75 9.77 -13.22
N LEU A 19 8.29 9.49 -12.03
CA LEU A 19 7.52 9.04 -10.87
C LEU A 19 6.51 10.11 -10.40
N GLU A 20 6.93 11.37 -10.29
CA GLU A 20 6.09 12.51 -9.95
C GLU A 20 4.99 12.72 -10.99
N ALA A 21 5.35 12.76 -12.28
CA ALA A 21 4.39 12.90 -13.37
C ALA A 21 3.34 11.77 -13.38
N THR A 22 3.76 10.55 -13.06
CA THR A 22 2.86 9.41 -12.93
C THR A 22 1.89 9.61 -11.78
N ALA A 23 2.37 10.00 -10.59
CA ALA A 23 1.53 10.24 -9.43
C ALA A 23 0.51 11.38 -9.67
N THR A 24 0.95 12.48 -10.28
CA THR A 24 0.05 13.59 -10.66
C THR A 24 -1.04 13.14 -11.62
N LEU A 25 -0.68 12.51 -12.74
CA LEU A 25 -1.67 12.06 -13.72
C LEU A 25 -2.57 10.96 -13.15
N PHE A 26 -2.06 10.11 -12.25
CA PHE A 26 -2.84 9.10 -11.55
C PHE A 26 -3.92 9.75 -10.69
N ALA A 27 -3.56 10.75 -9.89
CA ALA A 27 -4.51 11.46 -9.04
C ALA A 27 -5.59 12.20 -9.85
N GLU A 28 -5.21 12.79 -11.01
CA GLU A 28 -6.13 13.52 -11.87
C GLU A 28 -7.09 12.63 -12.67
N ARG A 29 -6.62 11.49 -13.17
CA ARG A 29 -7.31 10.73 -14.23
C ARG A 29 -7.60 9.28 -13.86
N GLY A 30 -7.02 8.78 -12.78
CA GLY A 30 -7.08 7.38 -12.40
C GLY A 30 -6.25 6.46 -13.31
N TYR A 31 -6.16 5.20 -12.91
CA TYR A 31 -5.29 4.21 -13.57
C TYR A 31 -5.64 3.96 -15.05
N ASP A 32 -6.93 3.85 -15.36
CA ASP A 32 -7.40 3.40 -16.68
C ASP A 32 -7.08 4.42 -17.79
N HIS A 33 -6.97 5.71 -17.43
CA HIS A 33 -6.69 6.80 -18.36
C HIS A 33 -5.19 7.20 -18.43
N LEU A 34 -4.32 6.49 -17.71
CA LEU A 34 -2.87 6.68 -17.81
C LEU A 34 -2.26 6.01 -19.04
N SER A 35 -1.35 6.72 -19.72
CA SER A 35 -0.50 6.20 -20.80
C SER A 35 0.96 6.55 -20.58
N ILE A 36 1.87 5.71 -21.07
CA ILE A 36 3.32 5.96 -21.00
C ILE A 36 3.69 7.22 -21.78
N GLU A 37 3.02 7.46 -22.91
CA GLU A 37 3.18 8.67 -23.72
C GLU A 37 2.78 9.93 -22.93
N GLY A 38 1.64 9.89 -22.24
CA GLY A 38 1.17 11.00 -21.41
C GLY A 38 2.12 11.29 -20.25
N ILE A 39 2.61 10.23 -19.58
CA ILE A 39 3.59 10.34 -18.50
C ILE A 39 4.90 10.94 -19.03
N ALA A 40 5.42 10.44 -20.15
CA ALA A 40 6.66 10.94 -20.74
C ALA A 40 6.54 12.42 -21.12
N ALA A 41 5.41 12.83 -21.70
CA ALA A 41 5.12 14.22 -22.04
C ALA A 41 5.06 15.11 -20.78
N GLN A 42 4.35 14.67 -19.74
CA GLN A 42 4.24 15.40 -18.47
C GLN A 42 5.60 15.53 -17.76
N ALA A 43 6.43 14.49 -17.78
CA ALA A 43 7.77 14.48 -17.19
C ALA A 43 8.82 15.20 -18.05
N GLY A 44 8.49 15.63 -19.27
CA GLY A 44 9.43 16.27 -20.19
C GLY A 44 10.55 15.34 -20.68
N VAL A 45 10.29 14.03 -20.78
CA VAL A 45 11.26 13.02 -21.21
C VAL A 45 10.81 12.27 -22.46
N ALA A 46 11.75 11.63 -23.15
CA ALA A 46 11.43 10.71 -24.25
C ALA A 46 10.82 9.41 -23.71
N LYS A 47 9.92 8.79 -24.50
CA LYS A 47 9.30 7.48 -24.18
C LYS A 47 10.35 6.39 -23.89
N GLN A 48 11.45 6.40 -24.61
CA GLN A 48 12.58 5.47 -24.42
C GLN A 48 13.23 5.61 -23.03
N THR A 49 13.24 6.81 -22.45
CA THR A 49 13.74 7.05 -21.09
C THR A 49 12.87 6.33 -20.06
N VAL A 50 11.55 6.30 -20.25
CA VAL A 50 10.62 5.56 -19.38
C VAL A 50 10.87 4.05 -19.49
N TYR A 51 10.91 3.51 -20.72
CA TYR A 51 11.13 2.07 -20.94
C TYR A 51 12.48 1.55 -20.48
N ARG A 52 13.49 2.42 -20.33
CA ARG A 52 14.80 2.03 -19.78
C ARG A 52 14.69 1.54 -18.33
N TRP A 53 13.71 2.04 -17.58
CA TRP A 53 13.51 1.71 -16.17
C TRP A 53 12.32 0.77 -15.96
N TRP A 54 11.22 1.01 -16.68
CA TRP A 54 9.97 0.29 -16.47
C TRP A 54 9.52 -0.39 -17.76
N PRO A 55 9.36 -1.72 -17.77
CA PRO A 55 8.91 -2.45 -18.96
C PRO A 55 7.46 -2.09 -19.35
N GLY A 56 6.68 -1.52 -18.43
CA GLY A 56 5.31 -1.06 -18.71
C GLY A 56 4.71 -0.21 -17.60
N LYS A 57 3.48 0.27 -17.85
CA LYS A 57 2.73 1.17 -16.96
C LYS A 57 2.59 0.59 -15.54
N SER A 58 2.32 -0.69 -15.42
CA SER A 58 2.09 -1.30 -14.10
C SER A 58 3.34 -1.42 -13.25
N ALA A 59 4.52 -1.64 -13.85
CA ALA A 59 5.79 -1.62 -13.12
C ALA A 59 6.13 -0.21 -12.60
N LEU A 60 5.85 0.82 -13.41
CA LEU A 60 5.99 2.21 -13.00
C LEU A 60 5.03 2.58 -11.86
N ILE A 61 3.79 2.11 -11.92
CA ILE A 61 2.79 2.32 -10.88
C ILE A 61 3.16 1.58 -9.58
N ALA A 62 3.72 0.38 -9.66
CA ALA A 62 4.25 -0.33 -8.51
C ALA A 62 5.37 0.49 -7.83
N ASP A 63 6.29 1.07 -8.60
CA ASP A 63 7.32 1.96 -8.03
C ASP A 63 6.72 3.20 -7.39
N CYS A 64 5.75 3.87 -8.04
CA CYS A 64 5.07 5.02 -7.43
C CYS A 64 4.37 4.67 -6.12
N LEU A 65 3.81 3.47 -6.02
CA LEU A 65 3.17 2.98 -4.80
C LEU A 65 4.20 2.78 -3.68
N LEU A 66 5.32 2.12 -3.99
CA LEU A 66 6.39 1.81 -3.03
C LEU A 66 7.13 3.04 -2.53
N GLU A 67 7.26 4.07 -3.38
CA GLU A 67 7.79 5.38 -3.00
C GLU A 67 6.78 6.22 -2.20
N GLY A 68 5.58 5.67 -1.94
CA GLY A 68 4.53 6.37 -1.22
C GLY A 68 4.10 7.63 -1.95
N MET A 69 3.78 7.54 -3.24
CA MET A 69 3.22 8.67 -3.98
C MET A 69 1.76 8.46 -4.38
N LEU A 70 1.23 7.23 -4.22
CA LEU A 70 -0.12 6.88 -4.64
C LEU A 70 -1.12 6.69 -3.49
N LEU A 71 -0.64 6.52 -2.26
CA LEU A 71 -1.48 6.35 -1.08
C LEU A 71 -1.48 7.61 -0.22
N PRO A 72 -2.65 7.97 0.35
CA PRO A 72 -2.74 9.07 1.29
C PRO A 72 -1.88 8.80 2.55
N VAL A 73 -1.49 9.89 3.20
CA VAL A 73 -0.49 9.89 4.29
C VAL A 73 -1.03 9.21 5.56
N ASP A 74 -2.34 9.32 5.79
CA ASP A 74 -3.06 8.68 6.88
C ASP A 74 -2.93 7.15 6.89
N LEU A 75 -2.76 6.52 5.73
CA LEU A 75 -2.53 5.09 5.64
C LEU A 75 -1.12 4.66 6.08
N ARG A 76 -0.20 5.59 6.31
CA ARG A 76 1.19 5.31 6.71
C ARG A 76 1.43 5.35 8.22
N VAL A 77 0.41 5.71 9.00
CA VAL A 77 0.52 5.83 10.45
C VAL A 77 -0.71 5.21 11.08
N LEU A 78 -0.49 4.35 12.06
CA LEU A 78 -1.57 3.83 12.89
C LEU A 78 -1.88 4.87 13.97
N PRO A 79 -3.15 5.27 14.18
CA PRO A 79 -3.54 6.12 15.30
C PRO A 79 -3.04 5.53 16.62
N ASP A 80 -2.68 6.36 17.61
CA ASP A 80 -2.22 5.92 18.93
C ASP A 80 -3.04 6.54 20.05
N SER A 81 -4.29 6.06 20.17
CA SER A 81 -5.22 6.52 21.22
C SER A 81 -5.06 5.76 22.53
N GLY A 82 -4.27 4.68 22.54
CA GLY A 82 -4.16 3.74 23.65
C GLY A 82 -5.17 2.58 23.61
N ASP A 83 -6.02 2.48 22.57
CA ASP A 83 -6.84 1.30 22.28
C ASP A 83 -6.48 0.78 20.89
N LEU A 84 -5.67 -0.28 20.83
CA LEU A 84 -5.16 -0.85 19.58
C LEU A 84 -6.31 -1.28 18.66
N ARG A 85 -7.40 -1.82 19.23
CA ARG A 85 -8.54 -2.29 18.44
C ARG A 85 -9.26 -1.13 17.78
N ALA A 86 -9.49 -0.05 18.53
CA ALA A 86 -10.11 1.15 17.99
C ALA A 86 -9.22 1.81 16.92
N ASP A 87 -7.91 1.85 17.15
CA ASP A 87 -6.94 2.44 16.25
C ASP A 87 -6.85 1.66 14.92
N ILE A 88 -6.74 0.32 14.98
CA ILE A 88 -6.75 -0.53 13.78
C ILE A 88 -8.10 -0.45 13.07
N THR A 89 -9.21 -0.42 13.81
CA THR A 89 -10.55 -0.28 13.18
C THR A 89 -10.65 1.01 12.39
N THR A 90 -10.24 2.14 12.99
CA THR A 90 -10.25 3.46 12.34
C THR A 90 -9.36 3.48 11.09
N TRP A 91 -8.17 2.90 11.19
CA TRP A 91 -7.27 2.79 10.04
C TRP A 91 -7.86 1.91 8.93
N LEU A 92 -8.47 0.78 9.27
CA LEU A 92 -9.13 -0.10 8.28
C LEU A 92 -10.34 0.56 7.63
N ASP A 93 -11.10 1.40 8.33
CA ASP A 93 -12.20 2.15 7.73
C ASP A 93 -11.69 3.12 6.65
N THR A 94 -10.53 3.76 6.86
CA THR A 94 -9.86 4.55 5.82
C THR A 94 -9.44 3.69 4.63
N VAL A 95 -8.90 2.49 4.89
CA VAL A 95 -8.52 1.54 3.82
C VAL A 95 -9.75 1.09 3.02
N VAL A 96 -10.86 0.79 3.70
CA VAL A 96 -12.14 0.43 3.05
C VAL A 96 -12.58 1.56 2.12
N GLY A 97 -12.65 2.80 2.64
CA GLY A 97 -13.05 3.96 1.83
C GLY A 97 -12.15 4.18 0.62
N LEU A 98 -10.84 3.96 0.77
CA LEU A 98 -9.90 4.01 -0.36
C LEU A 98 -10.21 2.93 -1.39
N LEU A 99 -10.31 1.66 -0.98
CA LEU A 99 -10.51 0.53 -1.88
C LEU A 99 -11.87 0.56 -2.61
N GLU A 100 -12.87 1.21 -2.04
CA GLU A 100 -14.17 1.41 -2.66
C GLU A 100 -14.17 2.53 -3.71
N SER A 101 -13.12 3.38 -3.74
CA SER A 101 -13.01 4.43 -4.75
C SER A 101 -12.74 3.86 -6.16
N PRO A 102 -13.39 4.38 -7.22
CA PRO A 102 -13.19 3.87 -8.58
C PRO A 102 -11.73 3.90 -9.06
N SER A 103 -10.96 4.93 -8.68
CA SER A 103 -9.55 5.08 -9.02
C SER A 103 -8.67 4.02 -8.36
N ALA A 104 -8.91 3.71 -7.08
CA ALA A 104 -8.18 2.68 -6.35
C ALA A 104 -8.50 1.26 -6.85
N GLN A 105 -9.75 0.98 -7.24
CA GLN A 105 -10.11 -0.32 -7.81
C GLN A 105 -9.36 -0.61 -9.12
N GLY A 106 -9.25 0.40 -10.00
CA GLY A 106 -8.46 0.28 -11.24
C GLY A 106 -6.98 0.03 -10.95
N LEU A 107 -6.41 0.81 -10.02
CA LEU A 107 -5.04 0.65 -9.54
C LEU A 107 -4.78 -0.76 -9.00
N PHE A 108 -5.61 -1.22 -8.08
CA PHE A 108 -5.41 -2.51 -7.42
C PHE A 108 -5.45 -3.67 -8.41
N ARG A 109 -6.43 -3.70 -9.32
CA ARG A 109 -6.50 -4.73 -10.37
C ARG A 109 -5.26 -4.75 -11.26
N SER A 110 -4.73 -3.58 -11.59
CA SER A 110 -3.48 -3.47 -12.34
C SER A 110 -2.30 -4.06 -11.60
N LEU A 111 -2.15 -3.71 -10.32
CA LEU A 111 -1.05 -4.21 -9.49
C LEU A 111 -1.12 -5.73 -9.34
N LEU A 112 -2.32 -6.28 -9.20
CA LEU A 112 -2.54 -7.73 -9.17
C LEU A 112 -2.18 -8.38 -10.51
N ALA A 113 -2.61 -7.78 -11.64
CA ALA A 113 -2.25 -8.29 -12.97
C ALA A 113 -0.74 -8.23 -13.21
N ALA A 114 -0.08 -7.17 -12.77
CA ALA A 114 1.35 -6.96 -12.92
C ALA A 114 2.18 -7.93 -12.08
N SER A 115 1.81 -8.11 -10.81
CA SER A 115 2.44 -9.11 -9.94
C SER A 115 2.23 -10.55 -10.42
N SER A 116 1.10 -10.83 -11.08
CA SER A 116 0.84 -12.13 -11.69
C SER A 116 1.68 -12.37 -12.95
N ALA A 117 2.01 -11.30 -13.69
CA ALA A 117 2.80 -11.39 -14.92
C ALA A 117 4.32 -11.31 -14.67
N ASP A 118 4.74 -10.69 -13.56
CA ASP A 118 6.14 -10.47 -13.20
C ASP A 118 6.36 -10.74 -11.70
N GLU A 119 7.07 -11.82 -11.40
CA GLU A 119 7.39 -12.24 -10.04
C GLU A 119 8.16 -11.17 -9.26
N THR A 120 9.04 -10.42 -9.93
CA THR A 120 9.86 -9.37 -9.30
C THR A 120 8.97 -8.21 -8.84
N VAL A 121 8.00 -7.82 -9.65
CA VAL A 121 6.99 -6.83 -9.26
C VAL A 121 6.16 -7.35 -8.09
N GLY A 122 5.77 -8.62 -8.12
CA GLY A 122 5.05 -9.27 -7.02
C GLY A 122 5.84 -9.28 -5.71
N GLN A 123 7.13 -9.60 -5.74
CA GLN A 123 8.02 -9.57 -4.57
C GLN A 123 8.10 -8.17 -3.98
N ARG A 124 8.38 -7.16 -4.82
CA ARG A 124 8.51 -5.76 -4.37
C ARG A 124 7.21 -5.22 -3.77
N LEU A 125 6.06 -5.54 -4.35
CA LEU A 125 4.75 -5.13 -3.82
C LEU A 125 4.45 -5.80 -2.47
N ARG A 126 4.80 -7.08 -2.29
CA ARG A 126 4.65 -7.75 -0.98
C ARG A 126 5.51 -7.06 0.08
N ASP A 127 6.77 -6.78 -0.24
CA ASP A 127 7.71 -6.19 0.71
C ASP A 127 7.34 -4.76 1.12
N GLY A 128 6.68 -3.98 0.25
CA GLY A 128 6.34 -2.58 0.54
C GLY A 128 4.88 -2.27 0.87
N ILE A 129 3.89 -3.11 0.52
CA ILE A 129 2.48 -2.89 0.91
C ILE A 129 2.20 -3.49 2.29
N ALA A 130 2.73 -4.67 2.55
CA ALA A 130 2.65 -5.29 3.87
C ALA A 130 3.81 -4.78 4.72
N GLU A 131 3.96 -3.47 4.86
CA GLU A 131 5.08 -2.93 5.65
C GLU A 131 4.91 -3.41 7.09
N PRO A 132 5.70 -4.40 7.56
CA PRO A 132 5.46 -4.99 8.87
C PRO A 132 5.68 -3.95 9.96
N ALA A 133 6.48 -2.92 9.68
CA ALA A 133 6.82 -1.85 10.59
C ALA A 133 5.61 -1.06 11.11
N LEU A 134 4.61 -0.77 10.26
CA LEU A 134 3.43 0.01 10.67
C LEU A 134 2.69 -0.62 11.85
N PHE A 135 2.55 -1.95 11.83
CA PHE A 135 1.86 -2.70 12.86
C PHE A 135 2.79 -3.23 13.94
N ALA A 136 4.05 -3.54 13.61
CA ALA A 136 4.89 -4.39 14.46
C ALA A 136 5.13 -3.79 15.85
N ASP A 137 5.42 -2.48 15.95
CA ASP A 137 5.69 -1.85 17.24
C ASP A 137 4.44 -1.80 18.12
N ARG A 138 3.29 -1.49 17.52
CA ARG A 138 1.99 -1.42 18.21
C ARG A 138 1.46 -2.79 18.62
N LEU A 139 1.60 -3.79 17.76
CA LEU A 139 1.25 -5.18 18.07
C LEU A 139 2.15 -5.75 19.15
N ARG A 140 3.46 -5.48 19.12
CA ARG A 140 4.38 -5.91 20.20
C ARG A 140 4.01 -5.25 21.53
N ALA A 141 3.82 -3.94 21.55
CA ALA A 141 3.41 -3.23 22.78
C ALA A 141 2.09 -3.75 23.36
N ALA A 142 1.10 -4.05 22.51
CA ALA A 142 -0.18 -4.63 22.93
C ALA A 142 -0.07 -6.06 23.45
N ALA A 143 0.87 -6.85 22.92
CA ALA A 143 1.14 -8.19 23.42
C ALA A 143 1.84 -8.13 24.79
N ASP A 144 2.81 -7.22 24.96
CA ASP A 144 3.54 -7.02 26.21
C ASP A 144 2.65 -6.48 27.34
N SER A 145 1.65 -5.65 27.01
CA SER A 145 0.69 -5.10 27.96
C SER A 145 -0.48 -6.04 28.28
N GLY A 146 -0.62 -7.15 27.55
CA GLY A 146 -1.73 -8.10 27.68
C GLY A 146 -3.05 -7.63 27.06
N GLU A 147 -3.04 -6.60 26.19
CA GLU A 147 -4.22 -6.18 25.42
C GLU A 147 -4.61 -7.23 24.35
N ILE A 148 -3.64 -7.96 23.83
CA ILE A 148 -3.81 -9.11 22.93
C ILE A 148 -3.10 -10.36 23.48
N ARG A 149 -3.50 -11.53 22.98
CA ARG A 149 -2.91 -12.82 23.39
C ARG A 149 -1.43 -12.90 22.99
N ALA A 150 -0.57 -13.32 23.92
CA ALA A 150 0.88 -13.39 23.70
C ALA A 150 1.32 -14.45 22.67
N ASP A 151 0.48 -15.45 22.42
CA ASP A 151 0.71 -16.51 21.43
C ASP A 151 0.14 -16.17 20.03
N LEU A 152 -0.33 -14.93 19.82
CA LEU A 152 -0.76 -14.46 18.51
C LEU A 152 0.44 -14.39 17.55
N ARG A 153 0.26 -14.91 16.34
CA ARG A 153 1.22 -14.74 15.24
C ARG A 153 1.15 -13.31 14.70
N LEU A 154 1.87 -12.41 15.35
CA LEU A 154 1.87 -10.96 15.02
C LEU A 154 2.29 -10.69 13.57
N ASP A 155 3.13 -11.55 13.00
CA ASP A 155 3.56 -11.49 11.60
C ASP A 155 2.42 -11.72 10.61
N LEU A 156 1.36 -12.45 11.01
CA LEU A 156 0.19 -12.74 10.17
C LEU A 156 -0.97 -11.76 10.37
N VAL A 157 -0.89 -10.89 11.37
CA VAL A 157 -1.98 -9.94 11.67
C VAL A 157 -2.22 -8.97 10.50
N PRO A 158 -1.21 -8.30 9.92
CA PRO A 158 -1.44 -7.41 8.78
C PRO A 158 -2.05 -8.15 7.58
N GLU A 159 -1.58 -9.36 7.28
CA GLU A 159 -2.13 -10.19 6.20
C GLU A 159 -3.59 -10.58 6.47
N GLY A 160 -3.91 -10.97 7.71
CA GLY A 160 -5.27 -11.32 8.11
C GLY A 160 -6.26 -10.14 8.09
N LEU A 161 -5.78 -8.90 8.28
CA LEU A 161 -6.61 -7.69 8.23
C LEU A 161 -6.74 -7.13 6.80
N ILE A 162 -5.66 -7.12 6.02
CA ILE A 162 -5.62 -6.50 4.68
C ILE A 162 -6.14 -7.47 3.61
N GLY A 163 -5.78 -8.76 3.71
CA GLY A 163 -6.13 -9.77 2.72
C GLY A 163 -7.64 -9.85 2.41
N PRO A 164 -8.53 -9.93 3.41
CA PRO A 164 -9.96 -9.95 3.19
C PRO A 164 -10.50 -8.68 2.51
N LEU A 165 -9.95 -7.50 2.84
CA LEU A 165 -10.31 -6.24 2.18
C LEU A 165 -9.92 -6.27 0.69
N MET A 166 -8.72 -6.74 0.38
CA MET A 166 -8.24 -6.90 -0.99
C MET A 166 -9.09 -7.90 -1.78
N PHE A 167 -9.47 -9.02 -1.14
CA PHE A 167 -10.34 -10.02 -1.77
C PHE A 167 -11.73 -9.46 -2.10
N ARG A 168 -12.33 -8.68 -1.21
CA ARG A 168 -13.61 -8.01 -1.48
C ARG A 168 -13.51 -6.97 -2.59
N ALA A 169 -12.47 -6.14 -2.57
CA ALA A 169 -12.21 -5.15 -3.61
C ALA A 169 -12.04 -5.81 -4.99
N LEU A 170 -11.34 -6.94 -5.05
CA LEU A 170 -11.20 -7.74 -6.27
C LEU A 170 -12.55 -8.23 -6.82
N ASN A 171 -13.42 -8.73 -5.93
CA ASN A 171 -14.74 -9.24 -6.27
C ASN A 171 -15.80 -8.14 -6.42
N ARG A 172 -15.44 -6.87 -6.23
CA ARG A 172 -16.36 -5.71 -6.24
C ARG A 172 -17.51 -5.85 -5.25
N VAL A 173 -17.24 -6.44 -4.10
CA VAL A 173 -18.22 -6.57 -3.01
C VAL A 173 -17.96 -5.44 -2.02
N PRO A 174 -18.89 -4.47 -1.87
CA PRO A 174 -18.72 -3.35 -0.93
C PRO A 174 -18.68 -3.87 0.50
N ALA A 175 -17.90 -3.23 1.37
CA ALA A 175 -17.87 -3.56 2.79
C ALA A 175 -19.20 -3.19 3.47
N GLU A 176 -19.68 -4.04 4.36
CA GLU A 176 -20.84 -3.73 5.17
C GLU A 176 -20.45 -2.79 6.34
N PRO A 177 -21.36 -1.97 6.86
CA PRO A 177 -21.10 -1.18 8.06
C PRO A 177 -20.59 -2.06 9.22
N GLY A 178 -19.47 -1.66 9.84
CA GLY A 178 -18.84 -2.42 10.92
C GLY A 178 -17.94 -3.58 10.46
N TYR A 179 -17.71 -3.76 9.15
CA TYR A 179 -16.84 -4.80 8.63
C TYR A 179 -15.42 -4.74 9.21
N ALA A 180 -14.82 -3.54 9.29
CA ALA A 180 -13.50 -3.34 9.89
C ALA A 180 -13.45 -3.83 11.34
N ALA A 181 -14.42 -3.43 12.16
CA ALA A 181 -14.50 -3.84 13.57
C ALA A 181 -14.66 -5.37 13.71
N ALA A 182 -15.50 -5.98 12.88
CA ALA A 182 -15.67 -7.43 12.86
C ALA A 182 -14.39 -8.16 12.47
N LEU A 183 -13.63 -7.63 11.50
CA LEU A 183 -12.38 -8.21 11.06
C LEU A 183 -11.28 -8.09 12.12
N VAL A 184 -11.19 -6.95 12.82
CA VAL A 184 -10.30 -6.77 13.98
C VAL A 184 -10.63 -7.76 15.09
N ALA A 185 -11.92 -7.93 15.41
CA ALA A 185 -12.36 -8.90 16.42
C ALA A 185 -12.00 -10.34 16.03
N LEU A 186 -12.14 -10.69 14.75
CA LEU A 186 -11.79 -12.01 14.22
C LEU A 186 -10.28 -12.27 14.32
N VAL A 187 -9.44 -11.32 13.87
CA VAL A 187 -7.99 -11.50 13.79
C VAL A 187 -7.31 -11.42 15.15
N LEU A 188 -7.69 -10.44 15.98
CA LEU A 188 -7.08 -10.26 17.32
C LEU A 188 -7.71 -11.17 18.38
N GLY A 189 -8.81 -11.84 18.05
CA GLY A 189 -9.56 -12.69 18.99
C GLY A 189 -10.20 -11.90 20.14
N PRO A 190 -10.64 -12.56 21.22
CA PRO A 190 -11.19 -11.90 22.41
C PRO A 190 -10.09 -11.15 23.19
N ARG A 191 -10.49 -10.11 23.95
CA ARG A 191 -9.57 -9.49 24.92
C ARG A 191 -9.19 -10.52 25.99
N PRO A 192 -7.91 -10.64 26.37
CA PRO A 192 -7.50 -11.50 27.47
C PRO A 192 -8.26 -11.13 28.75
N ALA A 193 -8.60 -12.14 29.56
CA ALA A 193 -9.18 -11.88 30.87
C ALA A 193 -8.14 -11.14 31.73
N PRO A 194 -8.54 -10.16 32.56
CA PRO A 194 -7.63 -9.55 33.50
C PRO A 194 -7.03 -10.63 34.41
N PRO A 195 -5.76 -10.52 34.82
CA PRO A 195 -5.15 -11.50 35.71
C PRO A 195 -6.02 -11.60 36.98
N THR A 196 -6.51 -12.79 37.26
CA THR A 196 -7.16 -13.10 38.55
C THR A 196 -6.09 -13.01 39.62
N SER A 197 -6.17 -11.96 40.46
CA SER A 197 -5.37 -11.81 41.68
C SER A 197 -5.60 -12.94 42.67
#